data_AF-A0A1F5DRE7-F1
#
_entry.id   AF-A0A1F5DRE7-F1
#
_cell.length_a   1.000
_cell.length_b   1.000
_cell.length_c   1.000
_cell.angle_alpha   90.00
_cell.angle_beta   90.00
_cell.angle_gamma   90.00
#
_symmetry.space_group_name_H-M   'P 1'
#
loop_
_entity.id
_entity.type
_entity.pdbx_description
1 polymer ?
#
loop_
_entity_poly.entity_id
_entity_poly.type
_entity_poly.pdbx_seq_one_letter_code
_entity_poly.pdbx_strand_id
1 'polypeptide(L)'
;MSQAQGQKAETQGRLSAIEQREKTVAGQENHWQQMLREVETAKQQQLTRLQAIAKLSQDEAKELILKSYQKRLSRDVAQLISDAEKQAKATAEEKAKAILVEAMRHGATDYVAEYTVSLVKIKDEDVKGRIIGREGRNIRTFEKATGVEVDLDEEGVIRLSCFDPVRREIARVSLEKLIVDGRVQPARIEEIVKHTKQDIDRIIHREGEQLCHSVKVFNLPVEISDVLGRFKYRFSYGQNMIQHTLEETRIGLKLAYEVGADPNIVRLGCLLHDIGKVIDEEEGTHVELGVEFLKKYRIPQPVIDCVAEHHEDKPFSSKESMLVYIADAISGSRPGARYEDHEEYIKRMGQLENIAKGFDGVKEAYAMQAGREVRVIVNPDNLSDDQSIKLASDIRDKIQSEIKNFPGQIKITVIREKRVEAVVR
;
A
#
# COMPACT_ATOMS: atom_id res chain seq x y z
N MET A 1 -66.60 83.16 -60.75
CA MET A 1 -65.40 82.49 -60.18
C MET A 1 -65.71 81.36 -59.20
N SER A 2 -66.87 81.35 -58.51
CA SER A 2 -67.23 80.32 -57.52
C SER A 2 -67.57 78.91 -58.08
N GLN A 3 -68.32 78.81 -59.18
CA GLN A 3 -68.71 77.50 -59.76
C GLN A 3 -67.55 76.69 -60.38
N ALA A 4 -66.54 77.36 -60.94
CA ALA A 4 -65.38 76.69 -61.56
C ALA A 4 -64.40 76.12 -60.50
N GLN A 5 -64.37 76.69 -59.29
CA GLN A 5 -63.59 76.17 -58.16
C GLN A 5 -64.26 74.95 -57.52
N GLY A 6 -65.61 74.92 -57.49
CA GLY A 6 -66.38 73.74 -57.03
C GLY A 6 -66.22 72.51 -57.93
N GLN A 7 -66.31 72.69 -59.25
CA GLN A 7 -66.11 71.57 -60.21
C GLN A 7 -64.68 71.03 -60.22
N LYS A 8 -63.66 71.88 -60.02
CA LYS A 8 -62.27 71.45 -59.86
C LYS A 8 -62.04 70.64 -58.58
N ALA A 9 -62.65 71.05 -57.47
CA ALA A 9 -62.57 70.32 -56.20
C ALA A 9 -63.28 68.95 -56.27
N GLU A 10 -64.42 68.87 -56.95
CA GLU A 10 -65.16 67.62 -57.16
C GLU A 10 -64.40 66.63 -58.08
N THR A 11 -63.78 67.13 -59.15
CA THR A 11 -62.93 66.30 -60.03
C THR A 11 -61.64 65.85 -59.34
N GLN A 12 -61.00 66.69 -58.51
CA GLN A 12 -59.86 66.29 -57.70
C GLN A 12 -60.23 65.24 -56.64
N GLY A 13 -61.39 65.37 -56.00
CA GLY A 13 -61.90 64.36 -55.06
C GLY A 13 -62.18 63.02 -55.73
N ARG A 14 -62.74 63.03 -56.96
CA ARG A 14 -62.93 61.81 -57.76
C ARG A 14 -61.61 61.19 -58.23
N LEU A 15 -60.63 61.99 -58.63
CA LEU A 15 -59.29 61.48 -59.01
C LEU A 15 -58.60 60.82 -57.82
N SER A 16 -58.61 61.48 -56.65
CA SER A 16 -58.05 60.93 -55.42
C SER A 16 -58.73 59.62 -55.00
N ALA A 17 -60.06 59.53 -55.13
CA ALA A 17 -60.80 58.30 -54.84
C ALA A 17 -60.46 57.16 -55.82
N ILE A 18 -60.22 57.47 -57.10
CA ILE A 18 -59.78 56.49 -58.10
C ILE A 18 -58.35 56.03 -57.82
N GLU A 19 -57.42 56.94 -57.54
CA GLU A 19 -56.03 56.59 -57.19
C GLU A 19 -55.96 55.75 -55.91
N GLN A 20 -56.80 56.05 -54.92
CA GLN A 20 -56.88 55.27 -53.69
C GLN A 20 -57.47 53.88 -53.95
N ARG A 21 -58.42 53.76 -54.87
CA ARG A 21 -58.99 52.48 -55.30
C ARG A 21 -57.99 51.67 -56.12
N GLU A 22 -57.24 52.29 -57.03
CA GLU A 22 -56.16 51.64 -57.78
C GLU A 22 -55.04 51.13 -56.85
N LYS A 23 -54.63 51.92 -55.86
CA LYS A 23 -53.67 51.45 -54.84
C LYS A 23 -54.21 50.27 -54.03
N THR A 24 -55.50 50.28 -53.70
CA THR A 24 -56.14 49.18 -52.97
C THR A 24 -56.20 47.91 -53.83
N VAL A 25 -56.58 48.05 -55.10
CA VAL A 25 -56.64 46.93 -56.06
C VAL A 25 -55.24 46.37 -56.33
N ALA A 26 -54.24 47.23 -56.56
CA ALA A 26 -52.85 46.80 -56.74
C ALA A 26 -52.27 46.12 -55.48
N GLY A 27 -52.65 46.58 -54.29
CA GLY A 27 -52.30 45.92 -53.03
C GLY A 27 -52.93 44.54 -52.90
N GLN A 28 -54.20 44.39 -53.28
CA GLN A 28 -54.89 43.10 -53.31
C GLN A 28 -54.29 42.17 -54.37
N GLU A 29 -53.99 42.67 -55.57
CA GLU A 29 -53.35 41.91 -56.65
C GLU A 29 -52.00 41.33 -56.20
N ASN A 30 -51.15 42.14 -55.56
CA ASN A 30 -49.87 41.69 -55.02
C ASN A 30 -50.04 40.65 -53.91
N HIS A 31 -51.02 40.84 -53.02
CA HIS A 31 -51.35 39.86 -51.98
C HIS A 31 -51.82 38.52 -52.57
N TRP A 32 -52.67 38.57 -53.60
CA TRP A 32 -53.12 37.38 -54.32
C TRP A 32 -51.98 36.67 -55.05
N GLN A 33 -51.07 37.41 -55.69
CA GLN A 33 -49.90 36.83 -56.34
C GLN A 33 -48.95 36.16 -55.33
N GLN A 34 -48.77 36.75 -54.15
CA GLN A 34 -47.98 36.16 -53.09
C GLN A 34 -48.61 34.88 -52.56
N MET A 35 -49.92 34.90 -52.26
CA MET A 35 -50.67 33.71 -51.86
C MET A 35 -50.59 32.60 -52.92
N LEU A 36 -50.68 32.94 -54.21
CA LEU A 36 -50.59 31.98 -55.30
C LEU A 36 -49.21 31.28 -55.34
N ARG A 37 -48.14 32.04 -55.10
CA ARG A 37 -46.76 31.48 -55.03
C ARG A 37 -46.58 30.58 -53.82
N GLU A 38 -47.11 30.97 -52.67
CA GLU A 38 -47.06 30.16 -51.45
C GLU A 38 -47.82 28.84 -51.63
N VAL A 39 -49.01 28.89 -52.25
CA VAL A 39 -49.80 27.70 -52.59
C VAL A 39 -49.08 26.79 -53.58
N GLU A 40 -48.45 27.33 -54.63
CA GLU A 40 -47.73 26.50 -55.61
C GLU A 40 -46.47 25.85 -54.99
N THR A 41 -45.77 26.59 -54.13
CA THR A 41 -44.61 26.06 -53.40
C THR A 41 -45.02 24.94 -52.45
N ALA A 42 -46.11 25.13 -51.69
CA ALA A 42 -46.67 24.12 -50.80
C ALA A 42 -47.12 22.86 -51.57
N LYS A 43 -47.77 23.05 -52.71
CA LYS A 43 -48.20 21.98 -53.61
C LYS A 43 -47.02 21.18 -54.16
N GLN A 44 -45.93 21.84 -54.58
CA GLN A 44 -44.71 21.16 -55.02
C GLN A 44 -44.05 20.37 -53.90
N GLN A 45 -43.95 20.93 -52.68
CA GLN A 45 -43.44 20.19 -51.52
C GLN A 45 -44.30 18.96 -51.18
N GLN A 46 -45.63 19.09 -51.27
CA GLN A 46 -46.55 17.96 -51.08
C GLN A 46 -46.40 16.92 -52.18
N LEU A 47 -46.25 17.31 -53.44
CA LEU A 47 -46.01 16.40 -54.56
C LEU A 47 -44.68 15.64 -54.39
N THR A 48 -43.60 16.31 -53.95
CA THR A 48 -42.31 15.63 -53.70
C THR A 48 -42.42 14.62 -52.56
N ARG A 49 -43.13 14.97 -51.47
CA ARG A 49 -43.38 14.04 -50.35
C ARG A 49 -44.28 12.88 -50.79
N LEU A 50 -45.33 13.14 -51.56
CA LEU A 50 -46.22 12.12 -52.10
C LEU A 50 -45.50 11.20 -53.09
N GLN A 51 -44.61 11.72 -53.93
CA GLN A 51 -43.78 10.91 -54.83
C GLN A 51 -42.79 10.05 -54.05
N ALA A 52 -42.21 10.55 -52.96
CA ALA A 52 -41.36 9.75 -52.07
C ALA A 52 -42.15 8.64 -51.36
N ILE A 53 -43.36 8.94 -50.89
CA ILE A 53 -44.26 7.97 -50.24
C ILE A 53 -44.80 6.95 -51.25
N ALA A 54 -45.18 7.38 -52.46
CA ALA A 54 -45.76 6.54 -53.51
C ALA A 54 -44.74 5.63 -54.19
N LYS A 55 -43.44 5.93 -54.08
CA LYS A 55 -42.35 5.07 -54.58
C LYS A 55 -41.91 4.01 -53.58
N LEU A 56 -42.33 4.11 -52.32
CA LEU A 56 -42.07 3.09 -51.31
C LEU A 56 -43.20 2.08 -51.35
N SER A 57 -42.86 0.82 -51.60
CA SER A 57 -43.76 -0.27 -51.29
C SER A 57 -44.02 -0.33 -49.78
N GLN A 58 -45.14 -0.94 -49.39
CA GLN A 58 -45.49 -1.14 -47.98
C GLN A 58 -44.39 -1.88 -47.21
N ASP A 59 -43.68 -2.79 -47.88
CA ASP A 59 -42.57 -3.56 -47.32
C ASP A 59 -41.31 -2.69 -47.11
N GLU A 60 -40.96 -1.82 -48.06
CA GLU A 60 -39.80 -0.90 -47.93
C GLU A 60 -39.99 0.14 -46.83
N ALA A 61 -41.21 0.69 -46.70
CA ALA A 61 -41.54 1.62 -45.61
C ALA A 61 -41.44 0.94 -44.24
N LYS A 62 -41.93 -0.30 -44.14
CA LYS A 62 -41.81 -1.13 -42.94
C LYS A 62 -40.35 -1.43 -42.61
N GLU A 63 -39.53 -1.76 -43.60
CA GLU A 63 -38.12 -2.06 -43.42
C GLU A 63 -37.33 -0.82 -42.94
N LEU A 64 -37.59 0.36 -43.49
CA LEU A 64 -36.98 1.63 -43.04
C LEU A 64 -37.33 1.94 -41.58
N ILE A 65 -38.60 1.79 -41.19
CA ILE A 65 -39.04 1.99 -39.81
C ILE A 65 -38.34 1.00 -38.90
N LEU A 66 -38.37 -0.30 -39.23
CA LEU A 66 -37.70 -1.35 -38.46
C LEU A 66 -36.21 -1.07 -38.32
N LYS A 67 -35.51 -0.68 -39.39
CA LYS A 67 -34.06 -0.38 -39.37
C LYS A 67 -33.74 0.83 -38.49
N SER A 68 -34.56 1.88 -38.53
CA SER A 68 -34.42 3.05 -37.66
C SER A 68 -34.65 2.70 -36.19
N TYR A 69 -35.65 1.85 -35.93
CA TYR A 69 -36.01 1.39 -34.59
C TYR A 69 -34.94 0.46 -34.02
N GLN A 70 -34.38 -0.41 -34.85
CA GLN A 70 -33.30 -1.33 -34.52
C GLN A 70 -32.01 -0.56 -34.18
N LYS A 71 -31.70 0.52 -34.92
CA LYS A 71 -30.56 1.40 -34.62
C LYS A 71 -30.74 2.17 -33.31
N ARG A 72 -31.96 2.62 -33.01
CA ARG A 72 -32.29 3.26 -31.73
C ARG A 72 -32.22 2.28 -30.57
N LEU A 73 -32.88 1.13 -30.69
CA LEU A 73 -32.82 0.03 -29.72
C LEU A 73 -31.38 -0.42 -29.45
N SER A 74 -30.53 -0.50 -30.48
CA SER A 74 -29.12 -0.85 -30.29
C SER A 74 -28.36 0.14 -29.41
N ARG A 75 -28.66 1.44 -29.51
CA ARG A 75 -28.06 2.45 -28.62
C ARG A 75 -28.62 2.34 -27.21
N ASP A 76 -29.93 2.18 -27.07
CA ASP A 76 -30.59 2.07 -25.78
C ASP A 76 -30.12 0.81 -25.02
N VAL A 77 -29.96 -0.32 -25.73
CA VAL A 77 -29.40 -1.56 -25.19
C VAL A 77 -27.93 -1.39 -24.81
N ALA A 78 -27.11 -0.75 -25.64
CA ALA A 78 -25.72 -0.49 -25.30
C ALA A 78 -25.57 0.40 -24.05
N GLN A 79 -26.44 1.41 -23.92
CA GLN A 79 -26.50 2.28 -22.75
C GLN A 79 -26.92 1.48 -21.50
N LEU A 80 -27.97 0.66 -21.60
CA LEU A 80 -28.41 -0.22 -20.51
C LEU A 80 -27.31 -1.19 -20.07
N ILE A 81 -26.58 -1.79 -21.01
CA ILE A 81 -25.44 -2.67 -20.70
C ILE A 81 -24.36 -1.88 -19.96
N SER A 82 -23.98 -0.71 -20.47
CA SER A 82 -22.94 0.12 -19.82
C SER A 82 -23.35 0.56 -18.41
N ASP A 83 -24.61 0.95 -18.22
CA ASP A 83 -25.12 1.36 -16.91
C ASP A 83 -25.22 0.18 -15.95
N ALA A 84 -25.63 -0.99 -16.43
CA ALA A 84 -25.63 -2.23 -15.66
C ALA A 84 -24.21 -2.66 -15.25
N GLU A 85 -23.23 -2.57 -16.16
CA GLU A 85 -21.82 -2.86 -15.88
C GLU A 85 -21.24 -1.88 -14.83
N LYS A 86 -21.52 -0.58 -14.97
CA LYS A 86 -21.10 0.42 -13.97
C LYS A 86 -21.71 0.14 -12.61
N GLN A 87 -22.99 -0.19 -12.55
CA GLN A 87 -23.67 -0.48 -11.30
C GLN A 87 -23.18 -1.79 -10.68
N ALA A 88 -22.92 -2.81 -11.49
CA ALA A 88 -22.30 -4.05 -11.05
C ALA A 88 -20.91 -3.79 -10.47
N LYS A 89 -20.09 -2.97 -11.13
CA LYS A 89 -18.75 -2.60 -10.65
C LYS A 89 -18.79 -1.82 -9.34
N ALA A 90 -19.67 -0.82 -9.23
CA ALA A 90 -19.85 -0.06 -7.99
C ALA A 90 -20.32 -0.95 -6.83
N THR A 91 -21.27 -1.85 -7.10
CA THR A 91 -21.76 -2.82 -6.09
C THR A 91 -20.67 -3.80 -5.67
N ALA A 92 -19.85 -4.26 -6.61
CA ALA A 92 -18.72 -5.14 -6.34
C ALA A 92 -17.66 -4.46 -5.48
N GLU A 93 -17.35 -3.19 -5.77
CA GLU A 93 -16.38 -2.41 -4.99
C GLU A 93 -16.84 -2.23 -3.53
N GLU A 94 -18.11 -1.88 -3.29
CA GLU A 94 -18.64 -1.74 -1.94
C GLU A 94 -18.68 -3.08 -1.18
N LYS A 95 -19.04 -4.18 -1.87
CA LYS A 95 -18.99 -5.53 -1.27
C LYS A 95 -17.56 -5.95 -0.93
N ALA A 96 -16.59 -5.66 -1.81
CA ALA A 96 -15.19 -5.98 -1.57
C ALA A 96 -14.65 -5.24 -0.33
N LYS A 97 -14.95 -3.94 -0.21
CA LYS A 97 -14.63 -3.16 1.00
C LYS A 97 -15.25 -3.78 2.25
N ALA A 98 -16.52 -4.17 2.21
CA ALA A 98 -17.20 -4.80 3.34
C ALA A 98 -16.55 -6.14 3.74
N ILE A 99 -16.18 -6.98 2.77
CA ILE A 99 -15.47 -8.24 3.01
C ILE A 99 -14.11 -7.98 3.66
N LEU A 100 -13.35 -7.01 3.16
CA LEU A 100 -12.04 -6.66 3.72
C LEU A 100 -12.17 -6.14 5.16
N VAL A 101 -13.12 -5.24 5.43
CA VAL A 101 -13.36 -4.71 6.78
C VAL A 101 -13.77 -5.83 7.75
N GLU A 102 -14.63 -6.76 7.30
CA GLU A 102 -15.04 -7.90 8.12
C GLU A 102 -13.86 -8.84 8.41
N ALA A 103 -13.02 -9.12 7.41
CA ALA A 103 -11.82 -9.93 7.57
C ALA A 103 -10.82 -9.28 8.54
N MET A 104 -10.58 -7.98 8.41
CA MET A 104 -9.74 -7.19 9.33
C MET A 104 -10.25 -7.26 10.77
N ARG A 105 -11.55 -7.07 10.96
CA ARG A 105 -12.21 -7.15 12.27
C ARG A 105 -12.05 -8.53 12.89
N HIS A 106 -12.16 -9.59 12.09
CA HIS A 106 -12.02 -10.97 12.56
C HIS A 106 -10.59 -11.31 12.99
N GLY A 107 -9.59 -10.67 12.37
CA GLY A 107 -8.19 -10.83 12.75
C GLY A 107 -7.81 -10.09 14.03
N ALA A 108 -8.47 -8.96 14.34
CA ALA A 108 -8.05 -8.03 15.39
C ALA A 108 -7.80 -8.70 16.76
N THR A 109 -6.59 -8.49 17.29
CA THR A 109 -6.16 -8.92 18.62
C THR A 109 -5.74 -7.71 19.47
N ASP A 110 -5.96 -7.78 20.79
CA ASP A 110 -5.49 -6.77 21.74
C ASP A 110 -3.99 -7.01 22.01
N TYR A 111 -3.10 -6.25 21.37
CA TYR A 111 -1.65 -6.41 21.56
C TYR A 111 -0.95 -5.09 21.93
N VAL A 112 0.07 -5.20 22.79
CA VAL A 112 1.01 -4.15 23.19
C VAL A 112 2.37 -4.52 22.63
N ALA A 113 2.99 -3.64 21.84
CA ALA A 113 4.31 -3.88 21.26
C ALA A 113 5.38 -4.16 22.34
N GLU A 114 6.11 -5.26 22.19
CA GLU A 114 7.26 -5.60 23.03
C GLU A 114 8.57 -5.29 22.30
N TYR A 115 9.52 -4.70 23.01
CA TYR A 115 10.81 -4.29 22.46
C TYR A 115 11.77 -5.48 22.34
N THR A 116 12.59 -5.45 21.28
CA THR A 116 13.56 -6.49 20.93
C THR A 116 14.83 -6.47 21.78
N VAL A 117 14.87 -5.78 22.92
CA VAL A 117 16.05 -5.74 23.78
C VAL A 117 15.82 -6.60 25.01
N SER A 118 16.66 -7.62 25.19
CA SER A 118 16.65 -8.43 26.39
C SER A 118 17.45 -7.71 27.48
N LEU A 119 16.74 -7.10 28.43
CA LEU A 119 17.33 -6.41 29.57
C LEU A 119 17.24 -7.29 30.81
N VAL A 120 18.37 -7.53 31.47
CA VAL A 120 18.41 -8.19 32.78
C VAL A 120 18.70 -7.14 33.84
N LYS A 121 17.72 -6.90 34.72
CA LYS A 121 17.84 -5.92 35.81
C LYS A 121 18.69 -6.48 36.94
N ILE A 122 19.62 -5.68 37.43
CA ILE A 122 20.49 -6.01 38.56
C ILE A 122 20.18 -5.07 39.73
N LYS A 123 20.15 -5.64 40.95
CA LYS A 123 19.86 -4.89 42.17
C LYS A 123 21.11 -4.29 42.83
N ASP A 124 22.27 -4.94 42.68
CA ASP A 124 23.53 -4.55 43.33
C ASP A 124 24.73 -4.71 42.38
N GLU A 125 25.68 -3.76 42.41
CA GLU A 125 26.93 -3.79 41.63
C GLU A 125 27.83 -5.00 41.97
N ASP A 126 27.69 -5.58 43.17
CA ASP A 126 28.39 -6.82 43.56
C ASP A 126 27.99 -8.03 42.68
N VAL A 127 26.78 -8.03 42.14
CA VAL A 127 26.33 -9.05 41.18
C VAL A 127 27.04 -8.84 39.84
N LYS A 128 27.15 -7.59 39.40
CA LYS A 128 27.85 -7.21 38.16
C LYS A 128 29.33 -7.63 38.22
N GLY A 129 30.00 -7.38 39.35
CA GLY A 129 31.38 -7.81 39.58
C GLY A 129 31.58 -9.34 39.50
N ARG A 130 30.63 -10.13 40.01
CA ARG A 130 30.66 -11.61 39.89
C ARG A 130 30.42 -12.09 38.46
N ILE A 131 29.56 -11.41 37.71
CA ILE A 131 29.28 -11.71 36.31
C ILE A 131 30.50 -11.44 35.41
N ILE A 132 31.21 -10.33 35.64
CA ILE A 132 32.47 -10.04 34.95
C ILE A 132 33.54 -11.08 35.33
N GLY A 133 33.69 -11.32 36.63
CA GLY A 133 34.74 -12.19 37.16
C GLY A 133 36.15 -11.58 37.04
N ARG A 134 37.15 -12.26 37.61
CA ARG A 134 38.55 -11.79 37.52
C ARG A 134 38.99 -11.76 36.05
N GLU A 135 39.50 -10.62 35.60
CA GLU A 135 39.96 -10.38 34.21
C GLU A 135 38.89 -10.61 33.13
N GLY A 136 37.60 -10.52 33.48
CA GLY A 136 36.51 -10.78 32.53
C GLY A 136 36.35 -12.27 32.19
N ARG A 137 36.94 -13.19 32.97
CA ARG A 137 36.90 -14.63 32.67
C ARG A 137 35.48 -15.19 32.62
N ASN A 138 34.61 -14.74 33.51
CA ASN A 138 33.25 -15.27 33.62
C ASN A 138 32.39 -14.80 32.45
N ILE A 139 32.42 -13.51 32.16
CA ILE A 139 31.68 -12.93 31.03
C ILE A 139 32.13 -13.53 29.70
N ARG A 140 33.44 -13.67 29.46
CA ARG A 140 33.95 -14.34 28.25
C ARG A 140 33.51 -15.80 28.14
N THR A 141 33.43 -16.51 29.25
CA THR A 141 32.94 -17.90 29.26
C THR A 141 31.45 -17.93 28.92
N PHE A 142 30.67 -17.01 29.48
CA PHE A 142 29.24 -16.88 29.22
C PHE A 142 28.96 -16.52 27.76
N GLU A 143 29.65 -15.52 27.21
CA GLU A 143 29.58 -15.12 25.79
C GLU A 143 29.95 -16.30 24.88
N LYS A 144 31.01 -17.04 25.21
CA LYS A 144 31.41 -18.22 24.44
C LYS A 144 30.38 -19.36 24.51
N ALA A 145 29.77 -19.58 25.68
CA ALA A 145 28.80 -20.66 25.89
C ALA A 145 27.45 -20.37 25.23
N THR A 146 27.05 -19.09 25.17
CA THR A 146 25.74 -18.67 24.66
C THR A 146 25.79 -18.13 23.23
N GLY A 147 26.95 -17.66 22.77
CA GLY A 147 27.12 -17.00 21.46
C GLY A 147 26.51 -15.61 21.40
N VAL A 148 26.35 -14.93 22.54
CA VAL A 148 25.84 -13.55 22.63
C VAL A 148 26.95 -12.61 23.08
N GLU A 149 26.79 -11.32 22.77
CA GLU A 149 27.61 -10.23 23.30
C GLU A 149 26.89 -9.62 24.51
N VAL A 150 27.65 -9.41 25.60
CA VAL A 150 27.10 -8.88 26.85
C VAL A 150 27.64 -7.48 27.09
N ASP A 151 26.75 -6.50 27.07
CA ASP A 151 27.05 -5.10 27.35
C ASP A 151 26.69 -4.74 28.80
N LEU A 152 27.66 -4.15 29.49
CA LEU A 152 27.64 -3.80 30.90
C LEU A 152 27.87 -2.30 31.13
N ASP A 153 27.74 -1.46 30.11
CA ASP A 153 28.05 -0.03 30.22
C ASP A 153 27.05 0.75 31.10
N GLU A 154 25.80 0.28 31.18
CA GLU A 154 24.75 0.91 31.98
C GLU A 154 24.75 0.42 33.45
N GLU A 155 24.43 1.33 34.38
CA GLU A 155 24.31 1.01 35.82
C GLU A 155 22.99 0.28 36.10
N GLY A 156 23.04 -0.82 36.85
CA GLY A 156 21.83 -1.58 37.22
C GLY A 156 21.16 -2.42 36.11
N VAL A 157 21.71 -2.44 34.88
CA VAL A 157 21.14 -3.21 33.76
C VAL A 157 22.24 -3.89 32.95
N ILE A 158 21.99 -5.14 32.55
CA ILE A 158 22.80 -5.87 31.56
C ILE A 158 22.02 -5.97 30.26
N ARG A 159 22.65 -5.55 29.16
CA ARG A 159 22.10 -5.67 27.81
C ARG A 159 22.70 -6.88 27.10
N LEU A 160 21.83 -7.73 26.56
CA LEU A 160 22.23 -8.91 25.79
C LEU A 160 21.97 -8.69 24.31
N SER A 161 23.03 -8.75 23.51
CA SER A 161 22.99 -8.50 22.07
C SER A 161 23.33 -9.76 21.30
N CYS A 162 22.43 -10.18 20.41
CA CYS A 162 22.64 -11.32 19.50
C CYS A 162 21.65 -11.22 18.34
N PHE A 163 22.04 -11.62 17.13
CA PHE A 163 21.12 -11.66 15.99
C PHE A 163 20.08 -12.77 16.11
N ASP A 164 20.46 -13.91 16.69
CA ASP A 164 19.58 -15.04 16.95
C ASP A 164 18.76 -14.79 18.23
N PRO A 165 17.42 -14.66 18.14
CA PRO A 165 16.57 -14.40 19.29
C PRO A 165 16.51 -15.57 20.27
N VAL A 166 16.68 -16.82 19.81
CA VAL A 166 16.68 -18.01 20.65
C VAL A 166 17.95 -18.04 21.50
N ARG A 167 19.12 -17.76 20.90
CA ARG A 167 20.38 -17.61 21.66
C ARG A 167 20.28 -16.49 22.69
N ARG A 168 19.68 -15.36 22.30
CA ARG A 168 19.47 -14.23 23.22
C ARG A 168 18.59 -14.60 24.41
N GLU A 169 17.52 -15.35 24.19
CA GLU A 169 16.66 -15.83 25.26
C GLU A 169 17.36 -16.86 26.16
N ILE A 170 18.10 -17.81 25.58
CA ILE A 170 18.90 -18.78 26.34
C ILE A 170 19.88 -18.03 27.25
N ALA A 171 20.54 -16.98 26.75
CA ALA A 171 21.42 -16.15 27.54
C ALA A 171 20.66 -15.42 28.66
N ARG A 172 19.54 -14.77 28.36
CA ARG A 172 18.71 -14.04 29.35
C ARG A 172 18.32 -14.94 30.53
N VAL A 173 17.71 -16.09 30.23
CA VAL A 173 17.25 -17.04 31.25
C VAL A 173 18.43 -17.67 32.00
N SER A 174 19.53 -17.97 31.30
CA SER A 174 20.75 -18.51 31.94
C SER A 174 21.36 -17.50 32.92
N LEU A 175 21.40 -16.22 32.54
CA LEU A 175 21.93 -15.14 33.37
C LEU A 175 21.06 -14.91 34.60
N GLU A 176 19.73 -14.90 34.44
CA GLU A 176 18.78 -14.83 35.56
C GLU A 176 18.98 -16.00 36.55
N LYS A 177 19.10 -17.23 36.05
CA LYS A 177 19.37 -18.42 36.88
C LYS A 177 20.72 -18.30 37.60
N LEU A 178 21.77 -17.83 36.93
CA LEU A 178 23.10 -17.61 37.50
C LEU A 178 23.10 -16.54 38.61
N ILE A 179 22.33 -15.46 38.43
CA ILE A 179 22.17 -14.40 39.44
C ILE A 179 21.49 -14.96 40.69
N VAL A 180 20.43 -15.75 40.52
CA VAL A 180 19.71 -16.38 41.64
C VAL A 180 20.57 -17.43 42.36
N ASP A 181 21.33 -18.24 41.63
CA ASP A 181 22.26 -19.25 42.20
C ASP A 181 23.47 -18.58 42.89
N GLY A 182 23.84 -17.36 42.48
CA GLY A 182 24.93 -16.57 43.05
C GLY A 182 26.34 -17.09 42.75
N ARG A 183 26.46 -18.27 42.12
CA ARG A 183 27.71 -18.93 41.72
C ARG A 183 27.97 -18.77 40.23
N VAL A 184 28.72 -17.72 39.88
CA VAL A 184 29.11 -17.43 38.50
C VAL A 184 30.56 -17.90 38.30
N GLN A 185 30.73 -19.18 37.97
CA GLN A 185 32.03 -19.80 37.66
C GLN A 185 31.95 -20.51 36.31
N PRO A 186 33.06 -20.63 35.54
CA PRO A 186 33.04 -21.19 34.19
C PRO A 186 32.28 -22.52 34.04
N ALA A 187 32.58 -23.51 34.91
CA ALA A 187 31.91 -24.81 34.87
C ALA A 187 30.40 -24.72 35.12
N ARG A 188 29.98 -23.82 36.02
CA ARG A 188 28.58 -23.62 36.37
C ARG A 188 27.82 -22.87 35.29
N ILE A 189 28.47 -21.92 34.62
CA ILE A 189 27.94 -21.22 33.45
C ILE A 189 27.62 -22.22 32.35
N GLU A 190 28.59 -23.08 31.98
CA GLU A 190 28.39 -24.09 30.95
C GLU A 190 27.25 -25.06 31.29
N GLU A 191 27.18 -25.50 32.55
CA GLU A 191 26.10 -26.38 33.04
C GLU A 191 24.72 -25.72 32.92
N ILE A 192 24.57 -24.49 33.43
CA ILE A 192 23.29 -23.77 33.40
C ILE A 192 22.86 -23.44 31.98
N VAL A 193 23.79 -23.03 31.12
CA VAL A 193 23.49 -22.75 29.71
C VAL A 193 23.02 -24.03 29.01
N LYS A 194 23.69 -25.17 29.25
CA LYS A 194 23.28 -26.46 28.68
C LYS A 194 21.88 -26.88 29.14
N HIS A 195 21.59 -26.78 30.44
CA HIS A 195 20.25 -27.10 30.96
C HIS A 195 19.18 -26.15 30.43
N THR A 196 19.50 -24.85 30.37
CA THR A 196 18.56 -23.84 29.87
C THR A 196 18.28 -24.02 28.39
N LYS A 197 19.28 -24.41 27.59
CA LYS A 197 19.05 -24.79 26.19
C LYS A 197 18.04 -25.94 26.07
N GLN A 198 18.18 -26.99 26.87
CA GLN A 198 17.23 -28.10 26.88
C GLN A 198 15.82 -27.67 27.34
N ASP A 199 15.71 -26.75 28.29
CA ASP A 199 14.42 -26.18 28.72
C ASP A 199 13.75 -25.41 27.58
N ILE A 200 14.51 -24.55 26.91
CA ILE A 200 14.04 -23.73 25.80
C ILE A 200 13.66 -24.59 24.60
N ASP A 201 14.44 -25.61 24.26
CA ASP A 201 14.11 -26.54 23.17
C ASP A 201 12.77 -27.25 23.41
N ARG A 202 12.47 -27.65 24.65
CA ARG A 202 11.15 -28.21 25.03
C ARG A 202 10.01 -27.20 24.88
N ILE A 203 10.27 -25.93 25.22
CA ILE A 203 9.29 -24.86 25.06
C ILE A 203 9.03 -24.62 23.56
N ILE A 204 10.08 -24.55 22.75
CA ILE A 204 9.99 -24.38 21.29
C ILE A 204 9.10 -25.48 20.69
N HIS A 205 9.42 -26.76 20.98
CA HIS A 205 8.63 -27.89 20.49
C HIS A 205 7.14 -27.75 20.84
N ARG A 206 6.83 -27.49 22.11
CA ARG A 206 5.45 -27.33 22.59
C ARG A 206 4.72 -26.17 21.91
N GLU A 207 5.39 -25.05 21.72
CA GLU A 207 4.79 -23.83 21.15
C GLU A 207 4.54 -24.00 19.65
N GLY A 208 5.42 -24.73 18.96
CA GLY A 208 5.22 -25.16 17.58
C GLY A 208 3.97 -26.03 17.42
N GLU A 209 3.82 -27.05 18.26
CA GLU A 209 2.61 -27.89 18.30
C GLU A 209 1.35 -27.06 18.61
N GLN A 210 1.43 -26.14 19.57
CA GLN A 210 0.31 -25.28 19.95
C GLN A 210 -0.11 -24.33 18.82
N LEU A 211 0.86 -23.76 18.09
CA LEU A 211 0.59 -22.92 16.92
C LEU A 211 -0.13 -23.73 15.84
N CYS A 212 0.41 -24.89 15.45
CA CYS A 212 -0.21 -25.80 14.49
C CYS A 212 -1.63 -26.19 14.90
N HIS A 213 -1.84 -26.55 16.17
CA HIS A 213 -3.15 -26.90 16.72
C HIS A 213 -4.14 -25.73 16.66
N SER A 214 -3.68 -24.51 16.99
CA SER A 214 -4.52 -23.30 17.00
C SER A 214 -5.04 -22.94 15.61
N VAL A 215 -4.25 -23.20 14.57
CA VAL A 215 -4.69 -23.01 13.17
C VAL A 215 -5.41 -24.23 12.58
N LYS A 216 -5.53 -25.34 13.34
CA LYS A 216 -6.12 -26.62 12.91
C LYS A 216 -5.32 -27.35 11.82
N VAL A 217 -4.00 -27.35 11.94
CA VAL A 217 -3.08 -28.16 11.12
C VAL A 217 -2.47 -29.25 12.00
N PHE A 218 -2.71 -30.52 11.66
CA PHE A 218 -2.31 -31.66 12.51
C PHE A 218 -1.29 -32.60 11.86
N ASN A 219 -1.13 -32.56 10.54
CA ASN A 219 -0.33 -33.53 9.78
C ASN A 219 0.96 -32.92 9.21
N LEU A 220 1.59 -32.01 9.95
CA LEU A 220 2.91 -31.49 9.58
C LEU A 220 4.03 -32.39 10.13
N PRO A 221 5.14 -32.56 9.40
CA PRO A 221 6.36 -33.13 9.95
C PRO A 221 6.78 -32.42 11.23
N VAL A 222 7.33 -33.20 12.18
CA VAL A 222 7.72 -32.69 13.50
C VAL A 222 8.78 -31.60 13.36
N GLU A 223 9.71 -31.78 12.42
CA GLU A 223 10.80 -30.83 12.15
C GLU A 223 10.28 -29.47 11.67
N ILE A 224 9.15 -29.42 10.94
CA ILE A 224 8.52 -28.16 10.56
C ILE A 224 7.89 -27.50 11.79
N SER A 225 7.20 -28.29 12.62
CA SER A 225 6.57 -27.79 13.84
C SER A 225 7.60 -27.24 14.83
N ASP A 226 8.76 -27.89 14.96
CA ASP A 226 9.87 -27.42 15.79
C ASP A 226 10.43 -26.08 15.32
N VAL A 227 10.58 -25.91 14.00
CA VAL A 227 11.02 -24.64 13.42
C VAL A 227 9.98 -23.55 13.67
N LEU A 228 8.69 -23.84 13.49
CA LEU A 228 7.60 -22.89 13.80
C LEU A 228 7.59 -22.48 15.28
N GLY A 229 7.97 -23.38 16.20
CA GLY A 229 8.10 -23.04 17.62
C GLY A 229 9.06 -21.89 17.92
N ARG A 230 10.05 -21.67 17.05
CA ARG A 230 11.00 -20.55 17.18
C ARG A 230 10.34 -19.18 16.97
N PHE A 231 9.15 -19.14 16.36
CA PHE A 231 8.36 -17.90 16.23
C PHE A 231 8.06 -17.26 17.59
N LYS A 232 8.04 -18.05 18.67
CA LYS A 232 7.86 -17.53 20.04
C LYS A 232 8.85 -16.44 20.39
N TYR A 233 10.09 -16.56 19.92
CA TYR A 233 11.17 -15.63 20.24
C TYR A 233 11.43 -14.62 19.13
N ARG A 234 10.81 -14.80 17.94
CA ARG A 234 10.99 -13.91 16.80
C ARG A 234 9.92 -12.82 16.80
N PHE A 235 10.39 -11.59 16.65
CA PHE A 235 9.53 -10.41 16.47
C PHE A 235 9.80 -9.78 15.11
N SER A 236 8.76 -9.31 14.44
CA SER A 236 8.85 -8.53 13.20
C SER A 236 8.17 -7.19 13.47
N TYR A 237 8.92 -6.09 13.34
CA TYR A 237 8.43 -4.72 13.61
C TYR A 237 7.74 -4.51 14.98
N GLY A 238 8.08 -5.32 15.99
CA GLY A 238 7.51 -5.24 17.34
C GLY A 238 6.35 -6.22 17.60
N GLN A 239 5.86 -6.91 16.57
CA GLN A 239 4.86 -7.97 16.68
C GLN A 239 5.52 -9.34 16.79
N ASN A 240 5.07 -10.15 17.75
CA ASN A 240 5.51 -11.54 17.88
C ASN A 240 5.03 -12.39 16.69
N MET A 241 5.89 -13.26 16.16
CA MET A 241 5.55 -14.05 14.97
C MET A 241 4.46 -15.08 15.20
N ILE A 242 4.32 -15.67 16.39
CA ILE A 242 3.18 -16.57 16.68
C ILE A 242 1.86 -15.80 16.54
N GLN A 243 1.80 -14.61 17.12
CA GLN A 243 0.57 -13.79 17.09
C GLN A 243 0.24 -13.33 15.67
N HIS A 244 1.25 -12.81 14.94
CA HIS A 244 1.11 -12.45 13.53
C HIS A 244 0.56 -13.60 12.70
N THR A 245 1.18 -14.77 12.78
CA THR A 245 0.76 -15.95 11.99
C THR A 245 -0.65 -16.40 12.35
N LEU A 246 -1.05 -16.35 13.63
CA LEU A 246 -2.43 -16.66 14.03
C LEU A 246 -3.45 -15.67 13.46
N GLU A 247 -3.12 -14.39 13.52
CA GLU A 247 -3.95 -13.28 13.08
C GLU A 247 -4.10 -13.27 11.55
N GLU A 248 -2.98 -13.37 10.84
CA GLU A 248 -2.90 -13.55 9.39
C GLU A 248 -3.73 -14.77 8.95
N THR A 249 -3.56 -15.93 9.60
CA THR A 249 -4.31 -17.14 9.24
C THR A 249 -5.82 -16.95 9.40
N ARG A 250 -6.27 -16.24 10.44
CA ARG A 250 -7.71 -15.91 10.63
C ARG A 250 -8.24 -15.04 9.50
N ILE A 251 -7.48 -14.02 9.10
CA ILE A 251 -7.83 -13.12 8.00
C ILE A 251 -7.87 -13.89 6.68
N GLY A 252 -6.80 -14.62 6.36
CA GLY A 252 -6.67 -15.40 5.14
C GLY A 252 -7.79 -16.43 4.99
N LEU A 253 -8.10 -17.16 6.07
CA LEU A 253 -9.23 -18.12 6.07
C LEU A 253 -10.58 -17.43 5.83
N LYS A 254 -10.84 -16.31 6.49
CA LYS A 254 -12.09 -15.56 6.28
C LYS A 254 -12.22 -15.12 4.82
N LEU A 255 -11.15 -14.56 4.24
CA LEU A 255 -11.14 -14.17 2.83
C LEU A 255 -11.33 -15.37 1.90
N ALA A 256 -10.65 -16.49 2.18
CA ALA A 256 -10.75 -17.72 1.38
C ALA A 256 -12.19 -18.22 1.24
N TYR A 257 -12.96 -18.18 2.33
CA TYR A 257 -14.38 -18.57 2.30
C TYR A 257 -15.25 -17.62 1.48
N GLU A 258 -14.98 -16.32 1.51
CA GLU A 258 -15.77 -15.32 0.76
C GLU A 258 -15.50 -15.40 -0.75
N VAL A 259 -14.27 -15.73 -1.16
CA VAL A 259 -13.87 -15.79 -2.58
C VAL A 259 -13.85 -17.21 -3.17
N GLY A 260 -14.17 -18.22 -2.35
CA GLY A 260 -14.19 -19.62 -2.74
C GLY A 260 -12.80 -20.19 -3.07
N ALA A 261 -11.75 -19.76 -2.38
CA ALA A 261 -10.41 -20.36 -2.43
C ALA A 261 -10.31 -21.61 -1.55
N ASP A 262 -9.28 -22.45 -1.76
CA ASP A 262 -9.07 -23.62 -0.89
C ASP A 262 -8.59 -23.18 0.50
N PRO A 263 -9.40 -23.33 1.57
CA PRO A 263 -9.03 -22.90 2.91
C PRO A 263 -7.85 -23.70 3.49
N ASN A 264 -7.58 -24.92 3.00
CA ASN A 264 -6.45 -25.71 3.49
C ASN A 264 -5.13 -25.19 2.93
N ILE A 265 -5.10 -24.80 1.65
CA ILE A 265 -3.90 -24.21 1.04
C ILE A 265 -3.61 -22.86 1.70
N VAL A 266 -4.62 -21.99 1.85
CA VAL A 266 -4.43 -20.68 2.50
C VAL A 266 -3.99 -20.83 3.95
N ARG A 267 -4.56 -21.76 4.72
CA ARG A 267 -4.14 -22.04 6.10
C ARG A 267 -2.67 -22.46 6.20
N LEU A 268 -2.24 -23.38 5.34
CA LEU A 268 -0.85 -23.83 5.31
C LEU A 268 0.08 -22.73 4.80
N GLY A 269 -0.36 -21.96 3.80
CA GLY A 269 0.37 -20.80 3.27
C GLY A 269 0.62 -19.76 4.34
N CYS A 270 -0.41 -19.30 5.05
CA CYS A 270 -0.27 -18.34 6.16
C CYS A 270 0.60 -18.89 7.29
N LEU A 271 0.41 -20.16 7.68
CA LEU A 271 1.22 -20.78 8.73
C LEU A 271 2.72 -20.79 8.40
N LEU A 272 3.06 -20.97 7.11
CA LEU A 272 4.43 -21.24 6.66
C LEU A 272 5.09 -20.06 5.93
N HIS A 273 4.38 -18.97 5.64
CA HIS A 273 4.87 -17.87 4.79
C HIS A 273 6.25 -17.35 5.21
N ASP A 274 6.45 -17.16 6.52
CA ASP A 274 7.66 -16.58 7.10
C ASP A 274 8.57 -17.61 7.79
N ILE A 275 8.39 -18.92 7.53
CA ILE A 275 9.16 -19.97 8.21
C ILE A 275 10.68 -19.81 8.02
N GLY A 276 11.12 -19.24 6.90
CA GLY A 276 12.53 -18.97 6.64
C GLY A 276 13.15 -17.89 7.53
N LYS A 277 12.37 -17.08 8.25
CA LYS A 277 12.91 -16.06 9.19
C LYS A 277 13.59 -16.65 10.42
N VAL A 278 13.40 -17.95 10.67
CA VAL A 278 13.92 -18.68 11.84
C VAL A 278 14.78 -19.88 11.46
N ILE A 279 15.11 -20.01 10.17
CA ILE A 279 16.09 -20.94 9.65
C ILE A 279 17.45 -20.24 9.71
N ASP A 280 18.33 -20.71 10.59
CA ASP A 280 19.66 -20.14 10.76
C ASP A 280 20.64 -20.67 9.69
N GLU A 281 21.72 -19.91 9.45
CA GLU A 281 22.99 -20.43 8.90
C GLU A 281 23.06 -20.78 7.39
N GLU A 282 22.09 -20.35 6.56
CA GLU A 282 22.17 -20.49 5.10
C GLU A 282 22.10 -19.12 4.38
N GLU A 283 22.94 -18.91 3.35
CA GLU A 283 22.91 -17.70 2.51
C GLU A 283 21.64 -17.70 1.65
N GLY A 284 20.80 -16.68 1.78
CA GLY A 284 19.59 -16.52 0.98
C GLY A 284 18.58 -15.57 1.62
N THR A 285 17.55 -15.20 0.86
CA THR A 285 16.38 -14.51 1.40
C THR A 285 15.54 -15.48 2.26
N HIS A 286 14.77 -14.98 3.22
CA HIS A 286 13.91 -15.85 4.04
C HIS A 286 12.86 -16.59 3.18
N VAL A 287 12.49 -16.02 2.03
CA VAL A 287 11.63 -16.68 1.04
C VAL A 287 12.33 -17.90 0.45
N GLU A 288 13.56 -17.75 -0.03
CA GLU A 288 14.34 -18.85 -0.62
C GLU A 288 14.58 -19.96 0.41
N LEU A 289 15.01 -19.60 1.62
CA LEU A 289 15.24 -20.55 2.71
C LEU A 289 13.96 -21.31 3.09
N GLY A 290 12.83 -20.61 3.19
CA GLY A 290 11.53 -21.23 3.44
C GLY A 290 11.14 -22.21 2.34
N VAL A 291 11.26 -21.80 1.07
CA VAL A 291 10.94 -22.66 -0.09
C VAL A 291 11.81 -23.91 -0.12
N GLU A 292 13.12 -23.78 0.06
CA GLU A 292 14.04 -24.93 0.06
C GLU A 292 13.76 -25.88 1.22
N PHE A 293 13.52 -25.34 2.41
CA PHE A 293 13.17 -26.13 3.59
C PHE A 293 11.87 -26.92 3.36
N LEU A 294 10.81 -26.29 2.88
CA LEU A 294 9.52 -26.96 2.66
C LEU A 294 9.58 -28.01 1.54
N LYS A 295 10.43 -27.80 0.52
CA LYS A 295 10.70 -28.81 -0.53
C LYS A 295 11.35 -30.07 0.05
N LYS A 296 12.29 -29.94 1.01
CA LYS A 296 12.93 -31.10 1.67
C LYS A 296 11.89 -32.02 2.32
N TYR A 297 10.81 -31.46 2.86
CA TYR A 297 9.71 -32.20 3.50
C TYR A 297 8.51 -32.52 2.59
N ARG A 298 8.64 -32.28 1.27
CA ARG A 298 7.61 -32.61 0.26
C ARG A 298 6.25 -31.94 0.53
N ILE A 299 6.27 -30.70 1.04
CA ILE A 299 5.05 -29.89 1.17
C ILE A 299 4.46 -29.64 -0.23
N PRO A 300 3.11 -29.63 -0.39
CA PRO A 300 2.49 -29.45 -1.70
C PRO A 300 2.92 -28.16 -2.41
N GLN A 301 3.12 -28.22 -3.73
CA GLN A 301 3.56 -27.09 -4.53
C GLN A 301 2.68 -25.83 -4.36
N PRO A 302 1.33 -25.90 -4.33
CA PRO A 302 0.51 -24.70 -4.11
C PRO A 302 0.79 -23.96 -2.79
N VAL A 303 1.21 -24.67 -1.75
CA VAL A 303 1.60 -24.07 -0.47
C VAL A 303 2.99 -23.43 -0.58
N ILE A 304 3.92 -24.11 -1.26
CA ILE A 304 5.26 -23.57 -1.54
C ILE A 304 5.15 -22.30 -2.38
N ASP A 305 4.23 -22.25 -3.34
CA ASP A 305 3.99 -21.08 -4.18
C ASP A 305 3.49 -19.89 -3.34
N CYS A 306 2.60 -20.13 -2.37
CA CYS A 306 2.19 -19.09 -1.41
C CYS A 306 3.40 -18.50 -0.68
N VAL A 307 4.32 -19.34 -0.20
CA VAL A 307 5.56 -18.91 0.47
C VAL A 307 6.50 -18.21 -0.50
N ALA A 308 6.60 -18.64 -1.75
CA ALA A 308 7.49 -18.04 -2.74
C ALA A 308 7.03 -16.66 -3.21
N GLU A 309 5.72 -16.41 -3.19
CA GLU A 309 5.08 -15.24 -3.81
C GLU A 309 4.61 -14.19 -2.79
N HIS A 310 4.68 -14.45 -1.48
CA HIS A 310 4.13 -13.54 -0.46
C HIS A 310 4.85 -12.20 -0.29
N HIS A 311 5.96 -11.94 -0.99
CA HIS A 311 6.59 -10.60 -1.08
C HIS A 311 6.30 -9.88 -2.41
N GLU A 312 5.50 -10.48 -3.29
CA GLU A 312 5.21 -9.95 -4.64
C GLU A 312 6.46 -9.83 -5.54
N ASP A 313 7.57 -10.50 -5.17
CA ASP A 313 8.78 -10.59 -5.99
C ASP A 313 8.55 -11.33 -7.33
N LYS A 314 7.47 -12.11 -7.39
CA LYS A 314 6.98 -12.83 -8.57
C LYS A 314 5.46 -12.71 -8.67
N PRO A 315 4.89 -12.81 -9.88
CA PRO A 315 3.45 -12.81 -10.06
C PRO A 315 2.79 -13.96 -9.30
N PHE A 316 1.61 -13.69 -8.70
CA PHE A 316 0.82 -14.71 -8.03
C PHE A 316 0.37 -15.79 -9.00
N SER A 317 0.68 -17.05 -8.70
CA SER A 317 0.27 -18.22 -9.49
C SER A 317 -1.17 -18.67 -9.19
N SER A 318 -1.72 -18.27 -8.04
CA SER A 318 -3.03 -18.68 -7.58
C SER A 318 -3.74 -17.57 -6.77
N LYS A 319 -5.06 -17.70 -6.63
CA LYS A 319 -5.83 -16.83 -5.72
C LYS A 319 -5.42 -17.06 -4.27
N GLU A 320 -5.03 -18.30 -3.92
CA GLU A 320 -4.54 -18.66 -2.60
C GLU A 320 -3.25 -17.90 -2.25
N SER A 321 -2.28 -17.83 -3.15
CA SER A 321 -1.04 -17.05 -2.96
C SER A 321 -1.34 -15.57 -2.73
N MET A 322 -2.25 -15.01 -3.53
CA MET A 322 -2.67 -13.61 -3.39
C MET A 322 -3.38 -13.37 -2.05
N LEU A 323 -4.19 -14.32 -1.57
CA LEU A 323 -4.86 -14.22 -0.27
C LEU A 323 -3.88 -14.25 0.90
N VAL A 324 -2.83 -15.08 0.83
CA VAL A 324 -1.76 -15.12 1.84
C VAL A 324 -1.04 -13.77 1.90
N TYR A 325 -0.64 -13.23 0.74
CA TYR A 325 -0.07 -11.87 0.66
C TYR A 325 -0.98 -10.79 1.25
N ILE A 326 -2.28 -10.80 0.89
CA ILE A 326 -3.24 -9.83 1.42
C ILE A 326 -3.37 -9.98 2.94
N ALA A 327 -3.43 -11.21 3.44
CA ALA A 327 -3.55 -11.46 4.88
C ALA A 327 -2.31 -10.97 5.65
N ASP A 328 -1.11 -11.22 5.13
CA ASP A 328 0.15 -10.75 5.71
C ASP A 328 0.22 -9.22 5.72
N ALA A 329 -0.10 -8.59 4.59
CA ALA A 329 -0.15 -7.14 4.47
C ALA A 329 -1.16 -6.50 5.44
N ILE A 330 -2.34 -7.09 5.62
CA ILE A 330 -3.35 -6.62 6.56
C ILE A 330 -2.86 -6.76 8.00
N SER A 331 -2.28 -7.92 8.34
CA SER A 331 -1.75 -8.19 9.67
C SER A 331 -0.63 -7.20 10.03
N GLY A 332 0.32 -7.00 9.11
CA GLY A 332 1.47 -6.13 9.31
C GLY A 332 1.21 -4.63 9.16
N SER A 333 0.10 -4.18 8.56
CA SER A 333 -0.17 -2.74 8.32
C SER A 333 -0.97 -2.05 9.42
N ARG A 334 -1.30 -2.74 10.52
CA ARG A 334 -2.07 -2.14 11.62
C ARG A 334 -1.29 -1.00 12.31
N PRO A 335 -1.92 0.15 12.57
CA PRO A 335 -1.36 1.18 13.44
C PRO A 335 -1.03 0.59 14.81
N GLY A 336 0.24 0.66 15.24
CA GLY A 336 0.72 0.05 16.48
C GLY A 336 1.32 -1.36 16.35
N ALA A 337 1.10 -2.08 15.24
CA ALA A 337 1.78 -3.35 14.95
C ALA A 337 3.20 -3.15 14.40
N ARG A 338 3.46 -1.98 13.80
CA ARG A 338 4.79 -1.49 13.47
C ARG A 338 5.10 -0.29 14.35
N TYR A 339 5.83 -0.51 15.42
CA TYR A 339 6.45 0.57 16.18
C TYR A 339 7.90 0.66 15.72
N GLU A 340 8.17 1.49 14.71
CA GLU A 340 9.52 2.07 14.61
C GLU A 340 9.69 3.00 15.81
N ASP A 341 10.85 2.95 16.45
CA ASP A 341 11.18 3.81 17.58
C ASP A 341 11.15 5.27 17.12
N HIS A 342 10.01 5.91 17.31
CA HIS A 342 9.69 7.21 16.71
C HIS A 342 10.68 8.28 17.17
N GLU A 343 11.26 8.12 18.36
CA GLU A 343 12.31 8.99 18.88
C GLU A 343 13.66 8.78 18.18
N GLU A 344 14.09 7.53 18.00
CA GLU A 344 15.34 7.24 17.30
C GLU A 344 15.26 7.62 15.81
N TYR A 345 14.10 7.40 15.18
CA TYR A 345 13.82 7.85 13.82
C TYR A 345 13.90 9.38 13.70
N ILE A 346 13.22 10.13 14.57
CA ILE A 346 13.28 11.60 14.59
C ILE A 346 14.72 12.07 14.83
N LYS A 347 15.42 11.45 15.79
CA LYS A 347 16.82 11.79 16.11
C LYS A 347 17.74 11.52 14.92
N ARG A 348 17.54 10.42 14.20
CA ARG A 348 18.29 10.04 12.99
C ARG A 348 18.01 10.98 11.82
N MET A 349 16.75 11.33 11.56
CA MET A 349 16.40 12.31 10.53
C MET A 349 17.02 13.67 10.86
N GLY A 350 16.91 14.10 12.12
CA GLY A 350 17.53 15.32 12.61
C GLY A 350 19.06 15.29 12.47
N GLN A 351 19.72 14.15 12.70
CA GLN A 351 21.17 14.01 12.48
C GLN A 351 21.54 14.18 11.00
N LEU A 352 20.83 13.55 10.07
CA LEU A 352 21.06 13.71 8.63
C LEU A 352 20.87 15.17 8.19
N GLU A 353 19.82 15.82 8.68
CA GLU A 353 19.54 17.23 8.40
C GLU A 353 20.62 18.14 8.97
N ASN A 354 21.07 17.89 10.20
CA ASN A 354 22.11 18.67 10.87
C ASN A 354 23.47 18.53 10.17
N ILE A 355 23.84 17.33 9.73
CA ILE A 355 25.07 17.10 8.96
C ILE A 355 25.03 17.92 7.66
N ALA A 356 23.95 17.83 6.90
CA ALA A 356 23.81 18.57 5.65
C ALA A 356 23.75 20.09 5.87
N LYS A 357 23.07 20.55 6.93
CA LYS A 357 22.97 21.98 7.30
C LYS A 357 24.28 22.56 7.83
N GLY A 358 25.22 21.73 8.26
CA GLY A 358 26.54 22.15 8.74
C GLY A 358 27.49 22.65 7.63
N PHE A 359 27.13 22.46 6.36
CA PHE A 359 27.94 22.91 5.22
C PHE A 359 27.63 24.36 4.83
N ASP A 360 28.68 25.10 4.45
CA ASP A 360 28.54 26.50 4.06
C ASP A 360 27.73 26.67 2.77
N GLY A 361 26.88 27.70 2.74
CA GLY A 361 25.93 27.97 1.65
C GLY A 361 24.65 27.13 1.64
N VAL A 362 24.49 26.15 2.54
CA VAL A 362 23.22 25.44 2.75
C VAL A 362 22.25 26.33 3.53
N LYS A 363 21.07 26.57 2.95
CA LYS A 363 19.98 27.33 3.59
C LYS A 363 19.11 26.40 4.44
N GLU A 364 18.68 25.29 3.86
CA GLU A 364 17.82 24.30 4.50
C GLU A 364 18.21 22.89 4.05
N ALA A 365 18.00 21.89 4.90
CA ALA A 365 18.19 20.49 4.55
C ALA A 365 17.04 19.68 5.16
N TYR A 366 16.55 18.72 4.38
CA TYR A 366 15.42 17.86 4.75
C TYR A 366 15.76 16.40 4.48
N ALA A 367 15.55 15.55 5.48
CA ALA A 367 15.58 14.11 5.30
C ALA A 367 14.18 13.62 4.90
N MET A 368 14.08 12.93 3.76
CA MET A 368 12.83 12.44 3.17
C MET A 368 12.89 10.92 2.98
N GLN A 369 11.72 10.31 2.72
CA GLN A 369 11.59 8.87 2.42
C GLN A 369 12.27 7.97 3.47
N ALA A 370 11.96 8.19 4.75
CA ALA A 370 12.58 7.46 5.86
C ALA A 370 14.12 7.56 5.90
N GLY A 371 14.68 8.69 5.45
CA GLY A 371 16.11 8.95 5.40
C GLY A 371 16.82 8.41 4.17
N ARG A 372 16.10 7.84 3.21
CA ARG A 372 16.68 7.37 1.93
C ARG A 372 16.93 8.50 0.93
N GLU A 373 16.42 9.70 1.21
CA GLU A 373 16.71 10.89 0.41
C GLU A 373 17.02 12.07 1.33
N VAL A 374 18.08 12.83 1.03
CA VAL A 374 18.38 14.11 1.69
C VAL A 374 18.33 15.21 0.66
N ARG A 375 17.41 16.16 0.83
CA ARG A 375 17.29 17.34 -0.03
C ARG A 375 17.93 18.54 0.62
N VAL A 376 18.83 19.18 -0.10
CA VAL A 376 19.64 20.29 0.40
C VAL A 376 19.33 21.51 -0.44
N ILE A 377 18.72 22.53 0.16
CA ILE A 377 18.40 23.79 -0.50
C ILE A 377 19.55 24.75 -0.23
N VAL A 378 20.20 25.21 -1.29
CA VAL A 378 21.34 26.12 -1.21
C VAL A 378 20.94 27.55 -1.53
N ASN A 379 21.69 28.52 -1.01
CA ASN A 379 21.53 29.91 -1.40
C ASN A 379 22.11 30.14 -2.81
N PRO A 380 21.27 30.48 -3.82
CA PRO A 380 21.73 30.63 -5.20
C PRO A 380 22.68 31.81 -5.41
N ASP A 381 22.72 32.79 -4.50
CA ASP A 381 23.59 33.96 -4.60
C ASP A 381 25.00 33.69 -4.03
N ASN A 382 25.16 32.65 -3.20
CA ASN A 382 26.42 32.32 -2.52
C ASN A 382 27.12 31.06 -3.09
N LEU A 383 26.40 30.21 -3.84
CA LEU A 383 26.93 28.96 -4.39
C LEU A 383 26.74 28.87 -5.90
N SER A 384 27.81 28.55 -6.62
CA SER A 384 27.77 28.25 -8.06
C SER A 384 27.27 26.82 -8.34
N ASP A 385 26.98 26.52 -9.60
CA ASP A 385 26.53 25.17 -10.01
C ASP A 385 27.63 24.13 -9.76
N ASP A 386 28.89 24.45 -10.09
CA ASP A 386 30.04 23.58 -9.83
C ASP A 386 30.25 23.33 -8.34
N GLN A 387 30.07 24.37 -7.52
CA GLN A 387 30.15 24.25 -6.06
C GLN A 387 29.01 23.39 -5.50
N SER A 388 27.83 23.41 -6.12
CA SER A 388 26.69 22.58 -5.73
C SER A 388 26.93 21.09 -6.01
N ILE A 389 27.63 20.76 -7.11
CA ILE A 389 28.06 19.38 -7.42
C ILE A 389 29.05 18.88 -6.38
N LYS A 390 30.04 19.73 -6.03
CA LYS A 390 31.02 19.40 -5.00
C LYS A 390 30.35 19.21 -3.63
N LEU A 391 29.46 20.12 -3.26
CA LEU A 391 28.69 20.06 -2.01
C LEU A 391 27.89 18.76 -1.88
N ALA A 392 27.25 18.28 -2.95
CA ALA A 392 26.53 17.01 -2.94
C ALA A 392 27.47 15.82 -2.61
N SER A 393 28.69 15.85 -3.14
CA SER A 393 29.71 14.82 -2.88
C SER A 393 30.28 14.92 -1.47
N ASP A 394 30.55 16.14 -0.99
CA ASP A 394 31.08 16.36 0.36
C ASP A 394 30.08 15.93 1.45
N ILE A 395 28.79 16.21 1.24
CA ILE A 395 27.70 15.76 2.14
C ILE A 395 27.60 14.23 2.15
N ARG A 396 27.73 13.58 0.99
CA ARG A 396 27.73 12.11 0.87
C ARG A 396 28.82 11.49 1.72
N ASP A 397 30.05 11.98 1.55
CA ASP A 397 31.22 11.41 2.22
C ASP A 397 31.14 11.65 3.73
N LYS A 398 30.62 12.81 4.15
CA LYS A 398 30.40 13.12 5.57
C LYS A 398 29.36 12.22 6.21
N ILE A 399 28.19 12.04 5.60
CA ILE A 399 27.14 11.13 6.07
C ILE A 399 27.68 9.69 6.17
N GLN A 400 28.43 9.23 5.17
CA GLN A 400 29.03 7.90 5.16
C GLN A 400 30.04 7.70 6.31
N SER A 401 30.77 8.74 6.70
CA SER A 401 31.76 8.66 7.78
C SER A 401 31.15 8.70 9.19
N GLU A 402 30.08 9.48 9.39
CA GLU A 402 29.48 9.70 10.71
C GLU A 402 28.35 8.72 11.03
N ILE A 403 27.64 8.19 10.02
CA ILE A 403 26.53 7.26 10.20
C ILE A 403 26.92 5.88 9.66
N LYS A 404 27.45 5.04 10.55
CA LYS A 404 28.00 3.70 10.20
C LYS A 404 26.93 2.62 9.97
N ASN A 405 25.73 2.79 10.51
CA ASN A 405 24.68 1.78 10.50
C ASN A 405 23.48 2.21 9.65
N PHE A 406 23.63 2.23 8.32
CA PHE A 406 22.54 2.59 7.41
C PHE A 406 22.11 1.41 6.51
N PRO A 407 20.86 0.93 6.63
CA PRO A 407 20.32 -0.03 5.67
C PRO A 407 19.93 0.69 4.37
N GLY A 408 20.69 0.43 3.30
CA GLY A 408 20.37 0.88 1.93
C GLY A 408 21.12 2.14 1.48
N GLN A 409 20.79 2.61 0.28
CA GLN A 409 21.41 3.76 -0.36
C GLN A 409 20.66 5.06 0.00
N ILE A 410 21.41 6.14 0.27
CA ILE A 410 20.89 7.49 0.51
C ILE A 410 21.14 8.33 -0.74
N LYS A 411 20.08 8.88 -1.32
CA LYS A 411 20.18 9.82 -2.44
C LYS A 411 20.29 11.25 -1.93
N ILE A 412 21.36 11.95 -2.27
CA ILE A 412 21.54 13.37 -1.95
C ILE A 412 21.17 14.21 -3.16
N THR A 413 20.24 15.14 -2.97
CA THR A 413 19.79 16.06 -4.02
C THR A 413 20.01 17.49 -3.56
N VAL A 414 20.92 18.21 -4.23
CA VAL A 414 21.14 19.63 -3.99
C VAL A 414 20.26 20.43 -4.95
N ILE A 415 19.46 21.34 -4.41
CA ILE A 415 18.51 22.17 -5.12
C ILE A 415 18.92 23.63 -4.98
N ARG A 416 19.26 24.25 -6.11
CA ARG A 416 19.51 25.68 -6.23
C ARG A 416 18.35 26.31 -6.98
N GLU A 417 17.53 27.11 -6.29
CA GLU A 417 16.35 27.73 -6.86
C GLU A 417 16.34 29.25 -6.58
N LYS A 418 16.14 30.06 -7.63
CA LYS A 418 15.95 31.51 -7.53
C LYS A 418 14.53 31.86 -7.98
N ARG A 419 13.70 32.34 -7.05
CA ARG A 419 12.33 32.81 -7.33
C ARG A 419 12.31 34.33 -7.37
N VAL A 420 11.76 34.89 -8.45
CA VAL A 420 11.53 36.34 -8.60
C VAL A 420 10.07 36.52 -8.95
N GLU A 421 9.34 37.23 -8.10
CA GLU A 421 7.91 37.48 -8.25
C GLU A 421 7.67 38.98 -8.34
N ALA A 422 6.85 39.40 -9.31
CA ALA A 422 6.39 40.77 -9.45
C ALA A 422 4.87 40.77 -9.42
N VAL A 423 4.30 41.53 -8.49
CA VAL A 423 2.85 41.69 -8.37
C VAL A 423 2.47 43.03 -8.99
N VAL A 424 1.65 43.00 -10.04
CA VAL A 424 1.01 44.21 -10.56
C VAL A 424 -0.28 44.45 -9.78
N ARG A 425 -0.55 45.71 -9.42
CA ARG A 425 -1.83 46.13 -8.85
C ARG A 425 -2.78 46.60 -9.93
#